data_AF-A0A943KBI9-F1
#
_entry.id   AF-A0A943KBI9-F1
#
_cell.length_a   1.000
_cell.length_b   1.000
_cell.length_c   1.000
_cell.angle_alpha   90.00
_cell.angle_beta   90.00
_cell.angle_gamma   90.00
#
_symmetry.space_group_name_H-M   'P 1'
#
loop_
_entity.id
_entity.type
_entity.pdbx_description
1 polymer ?
#
loop_
_entity_poly.entity_id
_entity_poly.type
_entity_poly.pdbx_seq_one_letter_code
_entity_poly.pdbx_strand_id
1 'polypeptide(L)'
;MTRLHELDLLSPEPFPLARAGHICAPTLRQIASIGYDTYNAYLSLLSLRRDQLANSSGLPLTAGDSPFVLITANPELCALLSAAFSFFMTEEVVFSEQHGIFLCMDAGAPVGTIEASNYEDVCCCILQRNHVDSAPPSGKQFHNEKAREIYEKLQRAKEKAPKAQREKQADTSLPNLISALCVQHNSINMINVWDLTVYQLYDQFLRQSYLNQVQIHAMNYAGWGGEFDPNDWYKKL
;
A
#
# COMPACT_ATOMS: atom_id res chain seq x y z
N MET A 1 -12.06 -9.56 3.45
CA MET A 1 -10.76 -8.87 3.48
C MET A 1 -9.66 -9.87 3.83
N THR A 2 -9.12 -10.46 2.78
CA THR A 2 -7.94 -11.35 2.82
C THR A 2 -6.71 -10.58 3.32
N ARG A 3 -6.05 -11.09 4.36
CA ARG A 3 -4.77 -10.55 4.84
C ARG A 3 -3.64 -11.40 4.29
N LEU A 4 -2.70 -10.78 3.59
CA LEU A 4 -1.54 -11.46 3.02
C LEU A 4 -0.51 -11.75 4.11
N HIS A 5 0.21 -12.86 3.97
CA HIS A 5 1.32 -13.17 4.85
C HIS A 5 2.50 -12.23 4.55
N GLU A 6 3.31 -11.87 5.55
CA GLU A 6 4.43 -10.93 5.38
C GLU A 6 5.44 -11.41 4.33
N LEU A 7 5.63 -12.73 4.22
CA LEU A 7 6.47 -13.31 3.17
C LEU A 7 5.93 -13.04 1.76
N ASP A 8 4.62 -13.06 1.57
CA ASP A 8 3.97 -12.80 0.28
C ASP A 8 4.07 -11.31 -0.10
N LEU A 9 4.15 -10.43 0.90
CA LEU A 9 4.35 -9.00 0.73
C LEU A 9 5.81 -8.66 0.39
N LEU A 10 6.76 -9.35 1.05
CA LEU A 10 8.20 -9.18 0.80
C LEU A 10 8.65 -9.81 -0.52
N SER A 11 8.02 -10.91 -0.94
CA SER A 11 8.34 -11.58 -2.19
C SER A 11 7.96 -10.69 -3.38
N PRO A 12 8.80 -10.57 -4.42
CA PRO A 12 8.41 -9.93 -5.68
C PRO A 12 7.49 -10.82 -6.52
N GLU A 13 7.40 -12.12 -6.22
CA GLU A 13 6.64 -13.09 -7.00
C GLU A 13 5.14 -12.74 -7.06
N PRO A 14 4.43 -13.09 -8.15
CA PRO A 14 2.99 -12.93 -8.22
C PRO A 14 2.27 -13.77 -7.15
N PHE A 15 1.31 -13.16 -6.46
CA PHE A 15 0.50 -13.83 -5.44
C PHE A 15 -0.77 -14.41 -6.09
N PRO A 16 -0.98 -15.74 -6.05
CA PRO A 16 -2.16 -16.36 -6.62
C PRO A 16 -3.39 -16.07 -5.74
N LEU A 17 -4.37 -15.36 -6.30
CA LEU A 17 -5.66 -15.10 -5.66
C LEU A 17 -6.74 -15.96 -6.32
N ALA A 18 -7.37 -16.81 -5.51
CA ALA A 18 -8.43 -17.70 -5.97
C ALA A 18 -9.54 -16.93 -6.71
N ARG A 19 -9.96 -17.47 -7.86
CA ARG A 19 -11.02 -16.94 -8.74
C ARG A 19 -10.69 -15.62 -9.46
N ALA A 20 -9.55 -14.99 -9.22
CA ALA A 20 -9.17 -13.73 -9.89
C ALA A 20 -7.95 -13.92 -10.82
N GLY A 21 -6.83 -14.43 -10.32
CA GLY A 21 -5.57 -14.50 -11.08
C GLY A 21 -4.37 -14.23 -10.19
N HIS A 22 -3.32 -13.63 -10.74
CA HIS A 22 -2.07 -13.39 -10.02
C HIS A 22 -1.83 -11.90 -9.81
N ILE A 23 -1.78 -11.49 -8.53
CA ILE A 23 -1.52 -10.11 -8.15
C ILE A 23 -0.01 -9.89 -8.11
N CYS A 24 0.49 -8.87 -8.81
CA CYS A 24 1.89 -8.48 -8.87
C CYS A 24 2.20 -7.34 -7.89
N ALA A 25 3.46 -7.26 -7.46
CA ALA A 25 4.00 -6.10 -6.77
C ALA A 25 4.85 -5.32 -7.77
N PRO A 26 4.37 -4.18 -8.27
CA PRO A 26 5.14 -3.42 -9.24
C PRO A 26 6.43 -2.91 -8.60
N THR A 27 7.50 -2.97 -9.39
CA THR A 27 8.78 -2.36 -9.07
C THR A 27 8.70 -0.85 -9.20
N LEU A 28 9.59 -0.14 -8.51
CA LEU A 28 9.72 1.32 -8.67
C LEU A 28 10.02 1.71 -10.12
N ARG A 29 10.72 0.86 -10.88
CA ARG A 29 10.95 1.04 -12.32
C ARG A 29 9.65 1.03 -13.12
N GLN A 30 8.77 0.08 -12.86
CA GLN A 30 7.47 0.00 -13.53
C GLN A 30 6.60 1.22 -13.18
N ILE A 31 6.62 1.66 -11.92
CA ILE A 31 5.91 2.88 -11.49
C ILE A 31 6.46 4.11 -12.21
N ALA A 32 7.79 4.24 -12.32
CA ALA A 32 8.41 5.34 -13.06
C ALA A 32 8.03 5.34 -14.55
N SER A 33 7.78 4.17 -15.15
CA SER A 33 7.41 4.05 -16.57
C SER A 33 5.99 4.55 -16.88
N ILE A 34 5.04 4.36 -15.96
CA ILE A 34 3.65 4.84 -16.11
C ILE A 34 3.45 6.27 -15.58
N GLY A 35 4.41 6.75 -14.80
CA GLY A 35 4.37 8.03 -14.10
C GLY A 35 3.73 7.93 -12.71
N TYR A 36 4.26 8.72 -11.78
CA TYR A 36 3.83 8.71 -10.38
C TYR A 36 2.37 9.16 -10.19
N ASP A 37 1.90 10.11 -10.99
CA ASP A 37 0.51 10.59 -10.91
C ASP A 37 -0.49 9.50 -11.35
N THR A 38 -0.18 8.78 -12.43
CA THR A 38 -0.98 7.63 -12.91
C THR A 38 -1.04 6.53 -11.85
N TYR A 39 0.10 6.20 -11.24
CA TYR A 39 0.18 5.23 -10.16
C TYR A 39 -0.67 5.65 -8.94
N ASN A 40 -0.57 6.90 -8.51
CA ASN A 40 -1.40 7.42 -7.41
C ASN A 40 -2.89 7.43 -7.75
N ALA A 41 -3.25 7.69 -9.01
CA ALA A 41 -4.63 7.62 -9.48
C ALA A 41 -5.18 6.20 -9.37
N TYR A 42 -4.40 5.18 -9.77
CA TYR A 42 -4.78 3.78 -9.62
C TYR A 42 -4.98 3.40 -8.15
N LEU A 43 -4.02 3.73 -7.27
CA LEU A 43 -4.15 3.44 -5.84
C LEU A 43 -5.34 4.14 -5.19
N SER A 44 -5.60 5.39 -5.58
CA SER A 44 -6.74 6.17 -5.10
C SER A 44 -8.06 5.53 -5.51
N LEU A 45 -8.15 5.06 -6.76
CA LEU A 45 -9.32 4.37 -7.28
C LEU A 45 -9.59 3.06 -6.53
N LEU A 46 -8.55 2.26 -6.29
CA LEU A 46 -8.64 0.99 -5.55
C LEU A 46 -8.94 1.20 -4.05
N SER A 47 -8.58 2.36 -3.50
CA SER A 47 -8.81 2.74 -2.11
C SER A 47 -10.18 3.38 -1.88
N LEU A 48 -10.92 3.72 -2.93
CA LEU A 48 -12.23 4.34 -2.81
C LEU A 48 -13.20 3.42 -2.08
N ARG A 49 -13.66 3.91 -0.94
CA ARG A 49 -14.70 3.28 -0.15
C ARG A 49 -16.05 3.93 -0.45
N ARG A 50 -17.11 3.19 -0.12
CA ARG A 50 -18.50 3.61 -0.33
C ARG A 50 -18.83 4.97 0.29
N ASP A 51 -18.32 5.23 1.49
CA ASP A 51 -18.51 6.47 2.24
C ASP A 51 -17.89 7.69 1.52
N GLN A 52 -16.71 7.51 0.89
CA GLN A 52 -16.05 8.55 0.10
C GLN A 52 -16.82 8.86 -1.19
N LEU A 53 -17.34 7.83 -1.86
CA LEU A 53 -18.16 7.97 -3.07
C LEU A 53 -19.51 8.66 -2.80
N ALA A 54 -20.11 8.42 -1.63
CA ALA A 54 -21.35 9.07 -1.20
C ALA A 54 -21.19 10.59 -1.09
N ASN A 55 -20.06 11.01 -0.50
CA ASN A 55 -19.80 12.41 -0.18
C ASN A 55 -19.39 13.24 -1.41
N SER A 56 -18.76 12.62 -2.41
CA SER A 56 -18.29 13.31 -3.62
C SER A 56 -19.33 13.42 -4.73
N SER A 57 -20.29 12.48 -4.79
CA SER A 57 -21.22 12.36 -5.92
C SER A 57 -22.55 13.11 -5.73
N GLY A 58 -22.90 13.48 -4.49
CA GLY A 58 -24.18 14.15 -4.17
C GLY A 58 -25.43 13.31 -4.50
N LEU A 59 -25.24 12.07 -4.95
CA LEU A 59 -26.29 11.12 -5.27
C LEU A 59 -26.73 10.41 -3.99
N PRO A 60 -28.04 10.27 -3.73
CA PRO A 60 -28.52 9.44 -2.64
C PRO A 60 -28.15 7.99 -2.98
N LEU A 61 -27.01 7.52 -2.44
CA LEU A 61 -26.64 6.11 -2.54
C LEU A 61 -27.81 5.30 -1.98
N THR A 62 -28.37 4.41 -2.80
CA THR A 62 -29.31 3.44 -2.25
C THR A 62 -28.53 2.53 -1.31
N ALA A 63 -29.14 2.04 -0.23
CA ALA A 63 -28.47 1.27 0.83
C ALA A 63 -27.82 -0.06 0.37
N GLY A 64 -27.81 -0.38 -0.93
CA GLY A 64 -27.24 -1.60 -1.51
C GLY A 64 -26.06 -1.45 -2.49
N ASP A 65 -25.73 -0.25 -2.98
CA ASP A 65 -24.75 -0.13 -4.07
C ASP A 65 -23.31 -0.44 -3.61
N SER A 66 -22.73 -1.51 -4.16
CA SER A 66 -21.31 -1.86 -3.99
C SER A 66 -20.44 -0.81 -4.70
N PRO A 67 -19.27 -0.41 -4.14
CA PRO A 67 -18.31 0.47 -4.82
C PRO A 67 -18.00 0.03 -6.25
N PHE A 68 -17.96 -1.29 -6.47
CA PHE A 68 -17.79 -1.89 -7.78
C PHE A 68 -18.83 -1.41 -8.78
N VAL A 69 -20.12 -1.50 -8.43
CA VAL A 69 -21.23 -1.13 -9.31
C VAL A 69 -21.17 0.35 -9.69
N LEU A 70 -20.86 1.22 -8.71
CA LEU A 70 -20.74 2.65 -8.92
C LEU A 70 -19.59 3.01 -9.86
N ILE A 71 -18.44 2.34 -9.72
CA ILE A 71 -17.27 2.55 -10.57
C ILE A 71 -17.54 2.03 -11.98
N THR A 72 -18.11 0.83 -12.11
CA THR A 72 -18.41 0.23 -13.43
C THR A 72 -19.52 0.95 -14.19
N ALA A 73 -20.38 1.70 -13.50
CA ALA A 73 -21.42 2.52 -14.13
C ALA A 73 -20.86 3.75 -14.87
N ASN A 74 -19.64 4.20 -14.53
CA ASN A 74 -18.96 5.28 -15.23
C ASN A 74 -17.90 4.69 -16.18
N PRO A 75 -18.04 4.86 -17.51
CA PRO A 75 -17.10 4.31 -18.49
C PRO A 75 -15.65 4.74 -18.28
N GLU A 76 -15.41 5.99 -17.85
CA GLU A 76 -14.06 6.52 -17.61
C GLU A 76 -13.41 5.87 -16.39
N LEU A 77 -14.16 5.74 -15.29
CA LEU A 77 -13.67 5.08 -14.08
C LEU A 77 -13.50 3.57 -14.30
N CYS A 78 -14.39 2.96 -15.07
CA CYS A 78 -14.29 1.55 -15.45
C CYS A 78 -13.04 1.27 -16.30
N ALA A 79 -12.76 2.11 -17.30
CA ALA A 79 -11.54 2.01 -18.10
C ALA A 79 -10.29 2.23 -17.25
N LEU A 80 -10.32 3.20 -16.33
CA LEU A 80 -9.22 3.45 -15.39
C LEU A 80 -8.99 2.27 -14.44
N LEU A 81 -10.07 1.63 -13.98
CA LEU A 81 -10.02 0.44 -13.13
C LEU A 81 -9.46 -0.77 -13.88
N SER A 82 -9.84 -0.96 -15.15
CA SER A 82 -9.29 -2.01 -16.04
C SER A 82 -7.79 -1.84 -16.23
N ALA A 83 -7.34 -0.59 -16.46
CA ALA A 83 -5.92 -0.28 -16.59
C ALA A 83 -5.16 -0.49 -15.28
N ALA A 84 -5.76 -0.10 -14.14
CA ALA A 84 -5.17 -0.34 -12.83
C ALA A 84 -5.00 -1.85 -12.56
N PHE A 85 -6.02 -2.66 -12.82
CA PHE A 85 -5.92 -4.11 -12.63
C PHE A 85 -4.86 -4.73 -13.55
N SER A 86 -4.84 -4.36 -14.83
CA SER A 86 -3.81 -4.85 -15.76
C SER A 86 -2.38 -4.43 -15.38
N PHE A 87 -2.22 -3.34 -14.61
CA PHE A 87 -0.92 -2.93 -14.07
C PHE A 87 -0.52 -3.73 -12.82
N PHE A 88 -1.48 -4.09 -11.96
CA PHE A 88 -1.24 -4.80 -10.71
C PHE A 88 -1.43 -6.32 -10.80
N MET A 89 -1.76 -6.85 -11.97
CA MET A 89 -1.93 -8.28 -12.22
C MET A 89 -1.00 -8.76 -13.34
N THR A 90 -0.75 -10.07 -13.38
CA THR A 90 0.02 -10.66 -14.49
C THR A 90 -0.82 -10.73 -15.76
N GLU A 91 -2.12 -10.94 -15.57
CA GLU A 91 -3.12 -11.06 -16.61
C GLU A 91 -3.55 -9.70 -17.18
N GLU A 92 -3.94 -9.70 -18.46
CA GLU A 92 -4.66 -8.57 -19.04
C GLU A 92 -6.10 -8.58 -18.52
N VAL A 93 -6.54 -7.46 -17.95
CA VAL A 93 -7.87 -7.35 -17.34
C VAL A 93 -8.77 -6.51 -18.23
N VAL A 94 -9.82 -7.13 -18.75
CA VAL A 94 -10.77 -6.53 -19.69
C VAL A 94 -12.18 -6.54 -19.11
N PHE A 95 -12.88 -5.41 -19.17
CA PHE A 95 -14.27 -5.34 -18.73
C PHE A 95 -15.23 -5.95 -19.77
N SER A 96 -16.11 -6.85 -19.33
CA SER A 96 -17.17 -7.43 -20.15
C SER A 96 -18.50 -6.76 -19.84
N GLU A 97 -18.97 -5.88 -20.74
CA GLU A 97 -20.26 -5.19 -20.59
C GLU A 97 -21.45 -6.17 -20.54
N GLN A 98 -21.35 -7.30 -21.25
CA GLN A 98 -22.42 -8.31 -21.30
C GLN A 98 -22.67 -8.96 -19.94
N HIS A 99 -21.62 -9.10 -19.13
CA HIS A 99 -21.67 -9.79 -17.85
C HIS A 99 -21.52 -8.83 -16.65
N GLY A 100 -21.09 -7.58 -16.88
CA GLY A 100 -20.83 -6.61 -15.82
C GLY A 100 -19.66 -7.00 -14.91
N ILE A 101 -18.69 -7.75 -15.44
CA ILE A 101 -17.52 -8.27 -14.70
C ILE A 101 -16.23 -7.98 -15.46
N PHE A 102 -15.10 -8.01 -14.77
CA PHE A 102 -13.80 -8.03 -15.42
C PHE A 102 -13.34 -9.47 -15.64
N LEU A 103 -12.79 -9.73 -16.83
CA LEU A 103 -12.18 -10.99 -17.22
C LEU A 103 -10.66 -10.84 -17.11
N CYS A 104 -10.01 -11.75 -16.41
CA CYS A 104 -8.55 -11.82 -16.32
C CYS A 104 -8.06 -12.83 -17.35
N MET A 105 -7.31 -12.34 -18.34
CA MET A 105 -6.89 -13.08 -19.52
C MET A 105 -5.39 -13.33 -19.48
N ASP A 106 -4.99 -14.59 -19.64
CA ASP A 106 -3.59 -14.99 -19.87
C ASP A 106 -3.46 -15.57 -21.27
N ALA A 107 -2.62 -14.96 -22.11
CA ALA A 107 -2.42 -15.35 -23.51
C ALA A 107 -3.73 -15.57 -24.32
N GLY A 108 -4.79 -14.81 -24.01
CA GLY A 108 -6.10 -14.93 -24.66
C GLY A 108 -7.05 -15.97 -24.05
N ALA A 109 -6.67 -16.65 -22.97
CA ALA A 109 -7.53 -17.56 -22.22
C ALA A 109 -7.98 -16.95 -20.88
N PRO A 110 -9.27 -17.08 -20.49
CA PRO A 110 -9.73 -16.59 -19.20
C PRO A 110 -9.21 -17.49 -18.06
N VAL A 111 -8.45 -16.90 -17.14
CA VAL A 111 -7.92 -17.59 -15.95
C VAL A 111 -8.66 -17.22 -14.66
N GLY A 112 -9.40 -16.11 -14.68
CA GLY A 112 -10.22 -15.67 -13.55
C GLY A 112 -11.13 -14.51 -13.89
N THR A 113 -11.91 -14.08 -12.89
CA THR A 113 -12.91 -13.02 -13.02
C THR A 113 -12.93 -12.13 -11.79
N ILE A 114 -13.08 -10.82 -11.98
CA ILE A 114 -13.32 -9.87 -10.89
C ILE A 114 -14.77 -9.38 -11.00
N GLU A 115 -15.54 -9.68 -9.96
CA GLU A 115 -16.96 -9.36 -9.81
C GLU A 115 -17.19 -8.69 -8.45
N ALA A 116 -18.40 -8.20 -8.20
CA ALA A 116 -18.74 -7.55 -6.93
C ALA A 116 -18.45 -8.41 -5.68
N SER A 117 -18.43 -9.75 -5.82
CA SER A 117 -18.21 -10.69 -4.71
C SER A 117 -16.75 -10.77 -4.25
N ASN A 118 -15.78 -10.55 -5.15
CA ASN A 118 -14.34 -10.67 -4.86
C ASN A 118 -13.55 -9.37 -5.06
N TYR A 119 -14.18 -8.32 -5.62
CA TYR A 119 -13.57 -7.01 -5.86
C TYR A 119 -12.84 -6.45 -4.64
N GLU A 120 -13.47 -6.46 -3.46
CA GLU A 120 -12.86 -5.92 -2.24
C GLU A 120 -11.60 -6.68 -1.83
N ASP A 121 -11.57 -8.00 -2.01
CA ASP A 121 -10.41 -8.81 -1.67
C ASP A 121 -9.27 -8.59 -2.66
N VAL A 122 -9.56 -8.43 -3.95
CA VAL A 122 -8.56 -8.06 -4.98
C VAL A 122 -7.93 -6.71 -4.65
N CYS A 123 -8.75 -5.68 -4.43
CA CYS A 123 -8.28 -4.35 -4.05
C CYS A 123 -7.46 -4.39 -2.76
N CYS A 124 -7.94 -5.12 -1.74
CA CYS A 124 -7.25 -5.25 -0.46
C CYS A 124 -5.85 -5.89 -0.62
N CYS A 125 -5.73 -6.91 -1.46
CA CYS A 125 -4.45 -7.56 -1.73
C CYS A 125 -3.48 -6.63 -2.48
N ILE A 126 -3.96 -5.92 -3.52
CA ILE A 126 -3.14 -4.94 -4.27
C ILE A 126 -2.65 -3.83 -3.33
N LEU A 127 -3.54 -3.26 -2.51
CA LEU A 127 -3.19 -2.18 -1.59
C LEU A 127 -2.17 -2.64 -0.54
N GLN A 128 -2.32 -3.84 0.02
CA GLN A 128 -1.33 -4.42 0.95
C GLN A 128 0.05 -4.55 0.30
N ARG A 129 0.14 -5.05 -0.95
CA ARG A 129 1.42 -5.16 -1.68
C ARG A 129 2.05 -3.80 -2.04
N ASN A 130 1.27 -2.72 -1.99
CA ASN A 130 1.74 -1.36 -2.18
C ASN A 130 1.92 -0.59 -0.86
N HIS A 131 1.90 -1.28 0.29
CA HIS A 131 2.02 -0.66 1.61
C HIS A 131 0.97 0.44 1.86
N VAL A 132 -0.24 0.26 1.31
CA VAL A 132 -1.41 1.10 1.58
C VAL A 132 -2.32 0.35 2.56
N ASP A 133 -2.55 0.94 3.73
CA ASP A 133 -3.44 0.38 4.74
C ASP A 133 -4.89 0.34 4.21
N SER A 134 -5.29 -0.82 3.68
CA SER A 134 -6.66 -1.06 3.19
C SER A 134 -7.67 -1.29 4.33
N ALA A 135 -7.21 -1.66 5.52
CA ALA A 135 -8.08 -1.85 6.67
C ALA A 135 -8.74 -0.50 7.08
N PRO A 136 -10.00 -0.48 7.57
CA PRO A 136 -10.38 0.58 8.50
C PRO A 136 -9.32 0.60 9.63
N PRO A 137 -9.17 1.67 10.42
CA PRO A 137 -8.28 1.66 11.58
C PRO A 137 -8.78 0.60 12.59
N SER A 138 -8.57 -0.68 12.27
CA SER A 138 -8.75 -1.84 13.11
C SER A 138 -7.74 -1.60 14.18
N GLY A 139 -8.24 -1.37 15.40
CA GLY A 139 -7.44 -1.04 16.55
C GLY A 139 -6.19 -1.91 16.55
N LYS A 140 -5.06 -1.28 16.21
CA LYS A 140 -3.75 -1.87 16.42
C LYS A 140 -3.80 -2.33 17.88
N GLN A 141 -3.68 -3.63 18.12
CA GLN A 141 -3.54 -4.14 19.48
C GLN A 141 -2.15 -3.68 19.92
N PHE A 142 -2.08 -2.47 20.45
CA PHE A 142 -0.88 -1.97 21.08
C PHE A 142 -0.66 -2.84 22.31
N HIS A 143 0.44 -3.58 22.34
CA HIS A 143 0.84 -4.36 23.51
C HIS A 143 1.08 -3.48 24.75
N ASN A 144 1.08 -2.15 24.61
CA ASN A 144 1.24 -1.18 25.69
C ASN A 144 0.32 0.03 25.47
N GLU A 145 -0.44 0.40 26.51
CA GLU A 145 -1.39 1.53 26.53
C GLU A 145 -0.70 2.87 26.22
N LYS A 146 0.57 3.02 26.58
CA LYS A 146 1.39 4.19 26.21
C LYS A 146 1.69 4.28 24.71
N ALA A 147 1.91 3.14 24.03
CA ALA A 147 2.16 3.13 22.59
C ALA A 147 0.89 3.50 21.80
N ARG A 148 -0.27 3.09 22.31
CA ARG A 148 -1.59 3.52 21.81
C ARG A 148 -1.79 5.01 21.95
N GLU A 149 -1.53 5.55 23.15
CA GLU A 149 -1.65 6.99 23.38
C GLU A 149 -0.71 7.82 22.51
N ILE A 150 0.54 7.39 22.33
CA ILE A 150 1.52 8.09 21.50
C ILE A 150 1.05 8.08 20.04
N TYR A 151 0.56 6.94 19.54
CA TYR A 151 0.03 6.83 18.19
C TYR A 151 -1.23 7.68 17.98
N GLU A 152 -2.19 7.63 18.90
CA GLU A 152 -3.43 8.42 18.83
C GLU A 152 -3.14 9.94 18.96
N LYS A 153 -2.17 10.33 19.79
CA LYS A 153 -1.70 11.72 19.89
C LYS A 153 -0.99 12.17 18.60
N LEU A 154 -0.19 11.32 17.97
CA LEU A 154 0.48 11.61 16.69
C LEU A 154 -0.53 11.76 15.53
N GLN A 155 -1.56 10.91 15.47
CA GLN A 155 -2.60 11.01 14.46
C GLN A 155 -3.45 12.29 14.62
N ARG A 156 -3.90 12.57 15.85
CA ARG A 156 -4.65 13.80 16.15
C ARG A 156 -3.81 15.06 15.94
N ALA A 157 -2.50 14.99 16.14
CA ALA A 157 -1.58 16.08 15.85
C ALA A 157 -1.37 16.31 14.35
N LYS A 158 -1.35 15.24 13.54
CA LYS A 158 -1.28 15.33 12.06
C LYS A 158 -2.53 15.94 11.45
N GLU A 159 -3.71 15.61 11.96
CA GLU A 159 -4.99 16.15 11.50
C GLU A 159 -5.16 17.63 11.85
N LYS A 160 -4.64 18.08 12.99
CA LYS A 160 -4.80 19.46 13.50
C LYS A 160 -3.62 20.40 13.22
N ALA A 161 -2.58 19.93 12.54
CA ALA A 161 -1.39 20.74 12.27
C ALA A 161 -1.67 21.81 11.19
N PRO A 162 -1.40 23.11 11.46
CA PRO A 162 -1.40 24.16 10.43
C PRO A 162 -0.39 23.82 9.31
N LYS A 163 -0.63 24.33 8.09
CA LYS A 163 0.20 24.06 6.89
C LYS A 163 1.72 24.24 7.14
N ALA A 164 2.12 25.23 7.93
CA ALA A 164 3.52 25.47 8.31
C ALA A 164 4.16 24.38 9.22
N GLN A 165 3.35 23.59 9.93
CA GLN A 165 3.82 22.42 10.68
C GLN A 165 3.86 21.15 9.84
N ARG A 166 3.09 21.08 8.74
CA ARG A 166 3.24 20.02 7.73
C ARG A 166 4.58 20.14 6.98
N GLU A 167 5.07 21.36 6.76
CA GLU A 167 6.41 21.62 6.21
C GLU A 167 7.56 21.17 7.13
N LYS A 168 7.31 21.02 8.44
CA LYS A 168 8.25 20.41 9.41
C LYS A 168 8.05 18.91 9.59
N GLN A 169 7.01 18.32 9.01
CA GLN A 169 6.84 16.87 9.01
C GLN A 169 7.84 16.30 8.00
N ALA A 170 8.57 15.26 8.41
CA ALA A 170 9.42 14.52 7.50
C ALA A 170 8.59 14.13 6.26
N ASP A 171 9.04 14.57 5.09
CA ASP A 171 8.37 14.22 3.84
C ASP A 171 8.43 12.70 3.67
N THR A 172 7.29 12.02 3.80
CA THR A 172 7.21 10.57 3.60
C THR A 172 6.82 10.22 2.17
N SER A 173 6.96 11.15 1.23
CA SER A 173 6.75 10.90 -0.19
C SER A 173 7.70 9.82 -0.68
N LEU A 174 7.23 9.04 -1.66
CA LEU A 174 8.01 7.97 -2.28
C LEU A 174 9.40 8.47 -2.78
N PRO A 175 9.53 9.64 -3.44
CA PRO A 175 10.84 10.16 -3.84
C PRO A 175 11.78 10.44 -2.67
N ASN A 176 11.28 11.00 -1.55
CA ASN A 176 12.12 11.28 -0.39
C ASN A 176 12.58 9.98 0.29
N LEU A 177 11.71 8.98 0.39
CA LEU A 177 12.07 7.66 0.93
C LEU A 177 13.14 6.96 0.09
N ILE A 178 13.00 7.00 -1.24
CA ILE A 178 14.01 6.46 -2.17
C ILE A 178 15.37 7.14 -1.93
N SER A 179 15.39 8.48 -1.91
CA SER A 179 16.61 9.26 -1.72
C SER A 179 17.27 8.96 -0.37
N ALA A 180 16.48 8.99 0.71
CA ALA A 180 16.97 8.76 2.07
C ALA A 180 17.56 7.34 2.22
N LEU A 181 16.88 6.32 1.70
CA LEU A 181 17.38 4.95 1.75
C LEU A 181 18.69 4.80 0.95
N CYS A 182 18.76 5.37 -0.25
CA CYS A 182 19.94 5.25 -1.12
C CYS A 182 21.19 5.93 -0.56
N VAL A 183 21.04 6.99 0.24
CA VAL A 183 22.17 7.70 0.86
C VAL A 183 22.71 6.94 2.06
N GLN A 184 21.84 6.25 2.80
CA GLN A 184 22.21 5.64 4.08
C GLN A 184 22.52 4.15 4.00
N HIS A 185 21.87 3.41 3.10
CA HIS A 185 22.01 1.96 3.03
C HIS A 185 23.31 1.56 2.32
N ASN A 186 24.03 0.59 2.89
CA ASN A 186 25.36 0.19 2.39
C ASN A 186 25.33 -0.43 0.98
N SER A 187 24.19 -1.01 0.58
CA SER A 187 24.08 -1.79 -0.66
C SER A 187 22.91 -1.38 -1.57
N ILE A 188 22.02 -0.49 -1.11
CA ILE A 188 20.88 0.00 -1.90
C ILE A 188 21.25 1.42 -2.29
N ASN A 189 21.22 1.68 -3.59
CA ASN A 189 21.64 2.94 -4.16
C ASN A 189 20.74 3.28 -5.37
N MET A 190 20.95 4.45 -5.95
CA MET A 190 20.10 4.96 -7.03
C MET A 190 20.10 4.08 -8.29
N ILE A 191 21.03 3.13 -8.45
CA ILE A 191 21.08 2.22 -9.60
C ILE A 191 20.14 1.03 -9.38
N ASN A 192 20.16 0.42 -8.19
CA ASN A 192 19.44 -0.83 -7.91
C ASN A 192 18.12 -0.65 -7.16
N VAL A 193 17.85 0.52 -6.56
CA VAL A 193 16.60 0.79 -5.83
C VAL A 193 15.37 0.57 -6.72
N TRP A 194 15.51 0.81 -8.02
CA TRP A 194 14.44 0.68 -9.01
C TRP A 194 13.91 -0.74 -9.18
N ASP A 195 14.67 -1.76 -8.77
CA ASP A 195 14.30 -3.16 -8.87
C ASP A 195 13.54 -3.64 -7.63
N LEU A 196 13.42 -2.79 -6.59
CA LEU A 196 12.60 -3.07 -5.42
C LEU A 196 11.12 -2.84 -5.70
N THR A 197 10.27 -3.63 -5.05
CA THR A 197 8.84 -3.34 -4.93
C THR A 197 8.60 -2.23 -3.91
N VAL A 198 7.42 -1.62 -3.95
CA VAL A 198 7.03 -0.59 -2.98
C VAL A 198 7.06 -1.14 -1.56
N TYR A 199 6.53 -2.33 -1.32
CA TYR A 199 6.57 -2.95 0.00
C TYR A 199 7.99 -3.18 0.50
N GLN A 200 8.88 -3.68 -0.36
CA GLN A 200 10.31 -3.87 -0.01
C GLN A 200 10.99 -2.54 0.32
N LEU A 201 10.73 -1.47 -0.43
CA LEU A 201 11.26 -0.15 -0.13
C LEU A 201 10.85 0.31 1.29
N TYR A 202 9.55 0.20 1.63
CA TYR A 202 9.05 0.57 2.94
C TYR A 202 9.63 -0.31 4.06
N ASP A 203 9.67 -1.63 3.88
CA ASP A 203 10.26 -2.56 4.86
C ASP A 203 11.73 -2.22 5.13
N GLN A 204 12.53 -2.03 4.07
CA GLN A 204 13.95 -1.71 4.20
C GLN A 204 14.17 -0.34 4.84
N PHE A 205 13.39 0.66 4.47
CA PHE A 205 13.45 1.99 5.09
C PHE A 205 13.11 1.94 6.58
N LEU A 206 12.04 1.25 6.96
CA LEU A 206 11.62 1.12 8.36
C LEU A 206 12.66 0.36 9.20
N ARG A 207 13.21 -0.74 8.68
CA ARG A 207 14.28 -1.51 9.35
C ARG A 207 15.56 -0.69 9.50
N GLN A 208 15.96 0.04 8.46
CA GLN A 208 17.14 0.91 8.54
C GLN A 208 16.94 2.01 9.58
N SER A 209 15.77 2.66 9.58
CA SER A 209 15.43 3.70 10.56
C SER A 209 15.48 3.17 11.99
N TYR A 210 14.90 1.99 12.21
CA TYR A 210 14.90 1.35 13.52
C TYR A 210 16.31 0.89 13.94
N LEU A 211 17.12 0.35 13.03
CA LEU A 211 18.52 0.02 13.29
C LEU A 211 19.32 1.25 13.74
N ASN A 212 19.12 2.40 13.09
CA ASN A 212 19.76 3.65 13.51
C ASN A 212 19.37 4.02 14.94
N GLN A 213 18.11 3.84 15.33
CA GLN A 213 17.66 4.08 16.71
C GLN A 213 18.35 3.12 17.67
N VAL A 214 18.38 1.83 17.36
CA VAL A 214 19.07 0.82 18.19
C VAL A 214 20.56 1.16 18.34
N GLN A 215 21.23 1.63 17.28
CA GLN A 215 22.62 2.08 17.36
C GLN A 215 22.81 3.30 18.26
N ILE A 216 21.91 4.29 18.18
CA ILE A 216 21.93 5.45 19.09
C ILE A 216 21.73 5.00 20.54
N HIS A 217 20.79 4.07 20.79
CA HIS A 217 20.58 3.48 22.12
C HIS A 217 21.81 2.71 22.61
N ALA A 218 22.45 1.93 21.75
CA ALA A 218 23.68 1.21 22.06
C ALA A 218 24.83 2.16 22.43
N MET A 219 24.99 3.27 21.69
CA MET A 219 25.99 4.30 22.01
C MET A 219 25.71 4.98 23.35
N ASN A 220 24.45 5.31 23.63
CA ASN A 220 24.05 5.88 24.92
C ASN A 220 24.32 4.91 26.07
N TYR A 221 24.00 3.63 25.90
CA TYR A 221 24.31 2.58 26.86
C TYR A 221 25.83 2.44 27.09
N ALA A 222 26.63 2.44 26.03
CA ALA A 222 28.08 2.36 26.14
C ALA A 222 28.68 3.57 26.90
N GLY A 223 28.12 4.77 26.72
CA GLY A 223 28.60 5.99 27.38
C GLY A 223 28.14 6.15 28.82
N TRP A 224 26.90 5.75 29.13
CA TRP A 224 26.24 6.09 30.40
C TRP A 224 25.77 4.89 31.22
N GLY A 225 25.94 3.66 30.70
CA GLY A 225 25.34 2.45 31.27
C GLY A 225 23.81 2.41 31.09
N GLY A 226 23.14 1.43 31.72
CA GLY A 226 21.68 1.30 31.70
C GLY A 226 21.17 -0.08 31.27
N GLU A 227 20.00 -0.13 30.64
CA GLU A 227 19.45 -1.35 30.04
C GLU A 227 19.57 -1.25 28.51
N PHE A 228 20.07 -2.31 27.89
CA PHE A 228 20.15 -2.47 26.44
C PHE A 228 19.91 -3.93 26.08
N ASP A 229 18.96 -4.19 25.19
CA ASP A 229 18.69 -5.53 24.66
C ASP A 229 19.30 -5.64 23.25
N PRO A 230 20.37 -6.42 23.06
CA PRO A 230 20.95 -6.65 21.74
C PRO A 230 19.99 -7.27 20.74
N ASN A 231 18.87 -7.85 21.19
CA ASN A 231 17.87 -8.45 20.31
C ASN A 231 16.86 -7.44 19.77
N ASP A 232 16.92 -6.18 20.18
CA ASP A 232 15.98 -5.17 19.73
C ASP A 232 15.97 -5.07 18.20
N TRP A 233 17.12 -5.10 17.52
CA TRP A 233 17.24 -4.83 16.08
C TRP A 233 16.39 -5.69 15.14
N TYR A 234 15.96 -6.88 15.56
CA TYR A 234 15.11 -7.77 14.75
C TYR A 234 13.72 -7.99 15.33
N LYS A 235 13.33 -7.24 16.37
CA LYS A 235 11.96 -7.27 16.88
C LYS A 235 11.00 -6.82 15.79
N LYS A 236 9.83 -7.48 15.77
CA LYS A 236 8.77 -7.16 14.83
C LYS A 236 8.32 -5.70 15.04
N LEU A 237 8.33 -4.93 13.96
CA LEU A 237 7.92 -3.52 13.91
C LEU A 237 6.38 -3.35 13.91
#